data_AF-A0A2M8DSM7-F1
#
_entry.id   AF-A0A2M8DSM7-F1
#
_cell.length_a   1.000
_cell.length_b   1.000
_cell.length_c   1.000
_cell.angle_alpha   90.00
_cell.angle_beta   90.00
_cell.angle_gamma   90.00
#
_symmetry.space_group_name_H-M   'P 1'
#
loop_
_entity.id
_entity.type
_entity.pdbx_description
1 polymer ?
#
loop_
_entity_poly.entity_id
_entity_poly.type
_entity_poly.pdbx_seq_one_letter_code
_entity_poly.pdbx_strand_id
1 'polypeptide(L)'
;MRLSQIKLAGFKSFVDPSVISLPGQLVGIVGPNGCGKSNVIDALRWVLGESRASALRGESMQDVIFNGSGNRKAVSRASVELVFDNSLGKVGGQWASYAEISIKRVLQRDGDSNYYINNQAVRRKDITDIFLGTGVGARAYAIIEQGMISRIIEAKPEELRVFLEEAAGVSKYRDRRRETELRLADTRVNLSRVADILHELDQQLVHLTEQAEVAKTYRELETRRETTQRLLWLVNKQEAEARRVRFAQQLEKNRNELEAEIAKLRETESHLESARSEHFALSDALHAKQGELYA
;
A
#
# COMPACT_ATOMS: atom_id res chain seq x y z
N MET A 1 11.59 -2.97 -44.85
CA MET A 1 10.35 -2.22 -44.60
C MET A 1 10.22 -1.17 -45.68
N ARG A 2 9.16 -1.24 -46.49
CA ARG A 2 8.86 -0.28 -47.57
C ARG A 2 7.43 0.19 -47.39
N LEU A 3 7.18 1.49 -47.48
CA LEU A 3 5.83 2.03 -47.43
C LEU A 3 5.10 1.69 -48.74
N SER A 4 4.01 0.93 -48.66
CA SER A 4 3.23 0.46 -49.82
C SER A 4 2.00 1.33 -50.07
N GLN A 5 1.34 1.80 -49.00
CA GLN A 5 0.12 2.61 -49.10
C GLN A 5 0.02 3.64 -47.96
N ILE A 6 -0.60 4.76 -48.26
CA ILE A 6 -1.03 5.78 -47.29
C ILE A 6 -2.54 5.95 -47.43
N LYS A 7 -3.28 5.65 -46.37
CA LYS A 7 -4.73 5.84 -46.30
C LYS A 7 -5.02 7.05 -45.41
N LEU A 8 -5.78 8.01 -45.92
CA LEU A 8 -6.05 9.31 -45.30
C LEU A 8 -7.56 9.53 -45.24
N ALA A 9 -8.08 10.02 -44.11
CA ALA A 9 -9.46 10.49 -44.02
C ALA A 9 -9.58 11.61 -42.98
N GLY A 10 -10.29 12.68 -43.31
CA GLY A 10 -10.47 13.85 -42.44
C GLY A 10 -9.17 14.60 -42.08
N PHE A 11 -8.06 14.35 -42.78
CA PHE A 11 -6.74 14.88 -42.46
C PHE A 11 -6.40 16.08 -43.36
N LYS A 12 -6.37 17.29 -42.78
CA LYS A 12 -6.12 18.55 -43.49
C LYS A 12 -6.94 18.63 -44.79
N SER A 13 -6.28 18.72 -45.95
CA SER A 13 -6.92 18.80 -47.27
C SER A 13 -7.61 17.50 -47.72
N PHE A 14 -7.35 16.37 -47.06
CA PHE A 14 -7.93 15.06 -47.39
C PHE A 14 -9.18 14.79 -46.56
N VAL A 15 -10.31 15.36 -46.98
CA VAL A 15 -11.60 15.21 -46.29
C VAL A 15 -12.14 13.79 -46.47
N ASP A 16 -12.24 13.36 -47.73
CA ASP A 16 -12.80 12.06 -48.11
C ASP A 16 -11.73 10.95 -47.96
N PRO A 17 -12.12 9.72 -47.63
CA PRO A 17 -11.21 8.58 -47.58
C PRO A 17 -10.44 8.44 -48.89
N SER A 18 -9.12 8.61 -48.80
CA SER A 18 -8.21 8.64 -49.95
C SER A 18 -7.09 7.64 -49.73
N VAL A 19 -6.75 6.86 -50.75
CA VAL A 19 -5.67 5.87 -50.71
C VAL A 19 -4.62 6.25 -51.74
N ILE A 20 -3.41 6.50 -51.27
CA ILE A 20 -2.24 6.77 -52.11
C ILE A 20 -1.41 5.49 -52.16
N SER A 21 -1.30 4.89 -53.34
CA SER A 21 -0.46 3.72 -53.56
C SER A 21 0.97 4.13 -53.92
N LEU A 22 1.95 3.42 -53.37
CA LEU A 22 3.39 3.64 -53.55
C LEU A 22 4.03 2.37 -54.11
N PRO A 23 3.90 2.10 -55.42
CA PRO A 23 4.28 0.81 -56.02
C PRO A 23 5.80 0.61 -56.16
N GLY A 24 6.56 1.70 -56.28
CA GLY A 24 7.99 1.68 -56.64
C GLY A 24 8.92 2.15 -55.52
N GLN A 25 10.22 2.09 -55.78
CA GLN A 25 11.26 2.66 -54.91
C GLN A 25 11.35 4.18 -55.04
N LEU A 26 11.03 4.71 -56.23
CA LEU A 26 10.97 6.13 -56.52
C LEU A 26 9.55 6.48 -56.92
N VAL A 27 8.92 7.39 -56.18
CA VAL A 27 7.56 7.86 -56.44
C VAL A 27 7.57 9.38 -56.45
N GLY A 28 7.09 9.97 -57.54
CA GLY A 28 6.88 11.42 -57.65
C GLY A 28 5.44 11.78 -57.31
N ILE A 29 5.26 12.69 -56.35
CA ILE A 29 3.95 13.29 -56.05
C ILE A 29 3.90 14.67 -56.69
N VAL A 30 3.11 14.81 -57.75
CA VAL A 30 2.95 16.05 -58.51
C VAL A 30 1.52 16.58 -58.40
N GLY A 31 1.36 17.87 -58.61
CA GLY A 31 0.07 18.56 -58.51
C GLY A 31 0.24 20.07 -58.42
N PRO A 32 -0.83 20.86 -58.60
CA PRO A 32 -0.77 22.32 -58.50
C PRO A 32 -0.44 22.79 -57.07
N ASN A 33 -0.11 24.07 -56.90
CA ASN A 33 0.11 24.62 -55.56
C ASN A 33 -1.20 24.60 -54.77
N GLY A 34 -1.13 24.27 -53.48
CA GLY A 34 -2.31 24.19 -52.61
C GLY A 34 -3.11 22.88 -52.66
N CYS A 35 -2.79 21.92 -53.54
CA CYS A 35 -3.53 20.65 -53.61
C CYS A 35 -3.21 19.64 -52.49
N GLY A 36 -2.39 20.01 -51.49
CA GLY A 36 -2.08 19.16 -50.35
C GLY A 36 -0.87 18.23 -50.51
N LYS A 37 -0.01 18.41 -51.53
CA LYS A 37 1.27 17.67 -51.68
C LYS A 37 2.07 17.60 -50.37
N SER A 38 2.27 18.76 -49.78
CA SER A 38 2.93 18.95 -48.48
C SER A 38 2.26 18.19 -47.33
N ASN A 39 0.94 18.05 -47.35
CA ASN A 39 0.18 17.37 -46.29
C ASN A 39 0.43 15.86 -46.27
N VAL A 40 0.89 15.27 -47.38
CA VAL A 40 1.27 13.85 -47.40
C VAL A 40 2.48 13.58 -46.50
N ILE A 41 3.47 14.48 -46.52
CA ILE A 41 4.64 14.41 -45.62
C ILE A 41 4.21 14.62 -44.16
N ASP A 42 3.31 15.59 -43.92
CA ASP A 42 2.79 15.85 -42.57
C ASP A 42 2.03 14.64 -42.03
N ALA A 43 1.23 13.97 -42.86
CA ALA A 43 0.51 12.75 -42.49
C ALA A 43 1.47 11.63 -42.07
N LEU A 44 2.56 11.46 -42.82
CA LEU A 44 3.58 10.46 -42.51
C LEU A 44 4.25 10.74 -41.15
N ARG A 45 4.70 11.98 -40.92
CA ARG A 45 5.28 12.37 -39.61
C ARG A 45 4.31 12.23 -38.45
N TRP A 46 3.06 12.60 -38.69
CA TRP A 46 2.02 12.55 -37.68
C TRP A 46 1.78 11.12 -37.21
N VAL A 47 1.75 10.14 -38.12
CA VAL A 47 1.62 8.71 -37.74
C VAL A 47 2.87 8.18 -37.08
N LEU A 48 4.06 8.57 -37.54
CA LEU A 48 5.33 8.13 -36.97
C LEU A 48 5.60 8.68 -35.55
N GLY A 49 4.74 9.57 -35.04
CA GLY A 49 4.74 9.98 -33.63
C GLY A 49 5.17 11.41 -33.37
N GLU A 50 5.24 12.28 -34.40
CA GLU A 50 5.48 13.71 -34.18
C GLU A 50 4.37 14.31 -33.28
N SER A 51 4.81 15.05 -32.27
CA SER A 51 3.97 15.61 -31.21
C SER A 51 3.94 17.14 -31.21
N ARG A 52 4.83 17.79 -31.96
CA ARG A 52 4.83 19.25 -32.10
C ARG A 52 3.92 19.65 -33.25
N ALA A 53 2.87 20.41 -32.94
CA ALA A 53 1.95 20.96 -33.94
C ALA A 53 2.69 21.83 -34.98
N SER A 54 3.68 22.60 -34.54
CA SER A 54 4.49 23.46 -35.42
C SER A 54 5.25 22.68 -36.49
N ALA A 55 5.72 21.47 -36.18
CA ALA A 55 6.37 20.58 -37.16
C ALA A 55 5.39 20.05 -38.22
N LEU A 56 4.09 20.05 -37.90
CA LEU A 56 3.01 19.70 -38.81
C LEU A 56 2.35 20.95 -39.41
N ARG A 57 2.98 22.13 -39.36
CA ARG A 57 2.40 23.38 -39.90
C ARG A 57 1.00 23.70 -39.34
N GLY A 58 0.81 23.47 -38.04
CA GLY A 58 -0.38 23.86 -37.28
C GLY A 58 0.01 24.54 -35.97
N GLU A 59 -0.93 25.23 -35.34
CA GLU A 59 -0.77 25.86 -34.03
C GLU A 59 -1.13 24.86 -32.91
N SER A 60 -2.17 24.07 -33.15
CA SER A 60 -2.65 22.99 -32.28
C SER A 60 -2.58 21.64 -32.98
N MET A 61 -2.45 20.55 -32.21
CA MET A 61 -2.55 19.19 -32.77
C MET A 61 -3.94 18.90 -33.35
N GLN A 62 -4.97 19.65 -32.95
CA GLN A 62 -6.31 19.55 -33.55
C GLN A 62 -6.38 20.07 -34.98
N ASP A 63 -5.42 20.91 -35.41
CA ASP A 63 -5.39 21.50 -36.76
C ASP A 63 -5.07 20.48 -37.86
N VAL A 64 -4.72 19.25 -37.48
CA VAL A 64 -4.63 18.13 -38.42
C VAL A 64 -6.02 17.66 -38.88
N ILE A 65 -7.07 17.94 -38.11
CA ILE A 65 -8.47 17.63 -38.46
C ILE A 65 -8.97 18.69 -39.43
N PHE A 66 -9.62 18.27 -40.51
CA PHE A 66 -10.23 19.20 -41.45
C PHE A 66 -11.28 20.09 -40.77
N ASN A 67 -11.01 21.39 -40.76
CA ASN A 67 -11.83 22.42 -40.10
C ASN A 67 -12.95 23.00 -40.99
N GLY A 68 -13.21 22.39 -42.15
CA GLY A 68 -14.22 22.88 -43.08
C GLY A 68 -13.65 23.81 -44.16
N SER A 69 -14.43 24.01 -45.21
CA SER A 69 -14.19 24.99 -46.27
C SER A 69 -15.53 25.56 -46.72
N GLY A 70 -15.55 26.61 -47.55
CA GLY A 70 -16.81 27.23 -47.98
C GLY A 70 -17.88 26.25 -48.50
N ASN A 71 -17.47 25.15 -49.13
CA ASN A 71 -18.38 24.14 -49.69
C ASN A 71 -18.42 22.82 -48.89
N ARG A 72 -17.69 22.68 -47.78
CA ARG A 72 -17.62 21.41 -47.02
C ARG A 72 -17.61 21.65 -45.52
N LYS A 73 -18.45 20.89 -44.80
CA LYS A 73 -18.52 20.91 -43.33
C LYS A 73 -17.23 20.39 -42.71
N ALA A 74 -16.92 20.89 -41.52
CA ALA A 74 -15.84 20.38 -40.70
C ALA A 74 -16.12 18.91 -40.29
N VAL A 75 -15.06 18.11 -40.16
CA VAL A 75 -15.16 16.74 -39.62
C VAL A 75 -14.70 16.70 -38.16
N SER A 76 -15.16 15.69 -37.41
CA SER A 76 -14.82 15.50 -36.00
C SER A 76 -13.58 14.62 -35.76
N ARG A 77 -13.06 13.97 -36.81
CA ARG A 77 -12.02 12.95 -36.71
C ARG A 77 -11.08 13.00 -37.89
N ALA A 78 -9.78 12.86 -37.62
CA ALA A 78 -8.76 12.57 -38.62
C ALA A 78 -8.20 11.17 -38.40
N SER A 79 -7.95 10.44 -39.48
CA SER A 79 -7.20 9.18 -39.42
C SER A 79 -6.23 9.07 -40.58
N VAL A 80 -5.03 8.61 -40.26
CA VAL A 80 -4.00 8.27 -41.23
C VAL A 80 -3.50 6.87 -40.91
N GLU A 81 -3.41 6.02 -41.91
CA GLU A 81 -2.86 4.68 -41.83
C GLU A 81 -1.75 4.51 -42.87
N LEU A 82 -0.58 4.11 -42.41
CA LEU A 82 0.58 3.79 -43.21
C LEU A 82 0.69 2.27 -43.29
N VAL A 83 0.72 1.72 -44.49
CA VAL A 83 0.89 0.28 -44.72
C VAL A 83 2.31 0.02 -45.19
N PHE A 84 3.00 -0.87 -44.51
CA PHE A 84 4.39 -1.21 -44.80
C PHE A 84 4.54 -2.68 -45.18
N ASP A 85 5.23 -2.90 -46.28
CA ASP A 85 5.73 -4.20 -46.71
C ASP A 85 6.99 -4.55 -45.89
N ASN A 86 6.90 -5.63 -45.12
CA ASN A 86 7.94 -6.18 -44.26
C ASN A 86 8.45 -7.56 -44.75
N SER A 87 8.28 -7.89 -46.03
CA SER A 87 8.81 -9.12 -46.65
C SER A 87 10.30 -9.39 -46.38
N LEU A 88 11.11 -8.34 -46.19
CA LEU A 88 12.55 -8.42 -45.88
C LEU A 88 12.88 -8.60 -44.38
N GLY A 89 11.88 -8.72 -43.49
CA GLY A 89 12.08 -9.03 -42.07
C GLY A 89 12.93 -8.01 -41.29
N LYS A 90 12.93 -6.73 -41.71
CA LYS A 90 13.75 -5.68 -41.07
C LYS A 90 13.18 -5.17 -39.75
N VAL A 91 11.90 -5.42 -39.49
CA VAL A 91 11.25 -5.06 -38.22
C VAL A 91 11.52 -6.16 -37.19
N GLY A 92 12.02 -5.76 -36.01
CA GLY A 92 12.26 -6.68 -34.90
C GLY A 92 11.07 -6.78 -33.93
N GLY A 93 11.14 -7.73 -33.01
CA GLY A 93 10.16 -7.87 -31.91
C GLY A 93 8.88 -8.59 -32.31
N GLN A 94 7.79 -8.28 -31.60
CA GLN A 94 6.48 -8.97 -31.72
C GLN A 94 5.86 -8.88 -33.12
N TRP A 95 6.27 -7.89 -33.92
CA TRP A 95 5.70 -7.62 -35.25
C TRP A 95 6.52 -8.21 -36.40
N ALA A 96 7.66 -8.86 -36.09
CA ALA A 96 8.58 -9.40 -37.10
C ALA A 96 7.95 -10.51 -37.96
N SER A 97 7.00 -11.26 -37.41
CA SER A 97 6.30 -12.37 -38.08
C SER A 97 5.32 -11.92 -39.16
N TYR A 98 4.96 -10.64 -39.20
CA TYR A 98 3.99 -10.13 -40.16
C TYR A 98 4.68 -9.66 -41.44
N ALA A 99 4.21 -10.16 -42.58
CA ALA A 99 4.67 -9.75 -43.90
C ALA A 99 4.24 -8.31 -44.25
N GLU A 100 3.12 -7.86 -43.68
CA GLU A 100 2.62 -6.49 -43.81
C GLU A 100 2.31 -5.92 -42.42
N ILE A 101 2.69 -4.67 -42.20
CA ILE A 101 2.45 -3.95 -40.94
C ILE A 101 1.70 -2.66 -41.27
N SER A 102 0.49 -2.51 -40.73
CA SER A 102 -0.27 -1.27 -40.80
C SER A 102 -0.12 -0.49 -39.51
N ILE A 103 0.18 0.80 -39.61
CA ILE A 103 0.31 1.70 -38.47
C ILE A 103 -0.65 2.84 -38.68
N LYS A 104 -1.56 3.03 -37.73
CA LYS A 104 -2.66 3.97 -37.83
C LYS A 104 -2.70 4.89 -36.63
N ARG A 105 -2.87 6.18 -36.89
CA ARG A 105 -3.17 7.18 -35.88
C ARG A 105 -4.55 7.76 -36.13
N VAL A 106 -5.32 7.91 -35.06
CA VAL A 106 -6.65 8.52 -35.07
C VAL A 106 -6.65 9.65 -34.05
N LEU A 107 -7.17 10.82 -34.44
CA LEU A 107 -7.40 11.94 -33.53
C LEU A 107 -8.84 12.40 -33.65
N GLN A 108 -9.47 12.60 -32.49
CA GLN A 108 -10.81 13.16 -32.36
C GLN A 108 -10.73 14.60 -31.83
N ARG A 109 -11.80 15.39 -32.06
CA ARG A 109 -11.85 16.81 -31.64
C ARG A 109 -11.82 17.01 -30.12
N ASP A 110 -12.24 16.01 -29.36
CA ASP A 110 -12.13 15.97 -27.90
C ASP A 110 -10.67 15.92 -27.39
N GLY A 111 -9.70 15.63 -28.29
CA GLY A 111 -8.28 15.53 -27.98
C GLY A 111 -7.76 14.09 -27.89
N ASP A 112 -8.63 13.09 -28.03
CA ASP A 112 -8.24 11.69 -27.93
C ASP A 112 -7.40 11.27 -29.14
N SER A 113 -6.11 11.01 -28.90
CA SER A 113 -5.16 10.53 -29.91
C SER A 113 -4.81 9.07 -29.68
N ASN A 114 -5.36 8.20 -30.51
CA ASN A 114 -5.19 6.75 -30.42
C ASN A 114 -4.28 6.23 -31.52
N TYR A 115 -3.43 5.27 -31.16
CA TYR A 115 -2.47 4.62 -32.05
C TYR A 115 -2.80 3.14 -32.18
N TYR A 116 -2.61 2.62 -33.38
CA TYR A 116 -2.90 1.23 -33.71
C TYR A 116 -1.79 0.64 -34.58
N ILE A 117 -1.47 -0.62 -34.34
CA ILE A 117 -0.62 -1.44 -35.21
C ILE A 117 -1.43 -2.68 -35.58
N ASN A 118 -1.62 -2.95 -36.87
CA ASN A 118 -2.48 -4.04 -37.37
C ASN A 118 -3.86 -4.07 -36.68
N ASN A 119 -4.48 -2.89 -36.52
CA ASN A 119 -5.74 -2.65 -35.79
C ASN A 119 -5.74 -2.96 -34.28
N GLN A 120 -4.61 -3.37 -33.69
CA GLN A 120 -4.47 -3.48 -32.24
C GLN A 120 -4.08 -2.13 -31.63
N ALA A 121 -4.76 -1.71 -30.56
CA ALA A 121 -4.44 -0.47 -29.86
C ALA A 121 -3.08 -0.57 -29.16
N VAL A 122 -2.23 0.43 -29.36
CA VAL A 122 -0.85 0.47 -28.85
C VAL A 122 -0.51 1.85 -28.31
N ARG A 123 0.58 1.95 -27.55
CA ARG A 123 1.10 3.23 -27.06
C ARG A 123 1.95 3.88 -28.16
N ARG A 124 2.06 5.20 -28.11
CA ARG A 124 2.98 5.95 -28.98
C ARG A 124 4.42 5.43 -28.89
N LYS A 125 4.87 5.04 -27.69
CA LYS A 125 6.23 4.49 -27.48
C LYS A 125 6.46 3.24 -28.33
N ASP A 126 5.44 2.38 -28.44
CA ASP A 126 5.52 1.12 -29.20
C ASP A 126 5.73 1.38 -30.70
N ILE A 127 5.16 2.46 -31.25
CA ILE A 127 5.41 2.88 -32.64
C ILE A 127 6.85 3.37 -32.81
N THR A 128 7.32 4.22 -31.90
CA THR A 128 8.71 4.69 -31.94
C THR A 128 9.68 3.51 -31.88
N ASP A 129 9.41 2.53 -31.02
CA ASP A 129 10.25 1.34 -30.82
C ASP A 129 10.33 0.43 -32.06
N ILE A 130 9.26 0.33 -32.88
CA ILE A 130 9.28 -0.41 -34.16
C ILE A 130 10.26 0.20 -35.16
N PHE A 131 10.35 1.53 -35.19
CA PHE A 131 11.20 2.24 -36.13
C PHE A 131 12.61 2.52 -35.60
N LEU A 132 12.86 2.17 -34.34
CA LEU A 132 14.11 2.42 -33.67
C LEU A 132 15.20 1.48 -34.20
N GLY A 133 16.19 2.05 -34.90
CA GLY A 133 17.24 1.31 -35.59
C GLY A 133 16.93 0.93 -37.04
N THR A 134 15.74 1.26 -37.57
CA THR A 134 15.44 1.12 -39.01
C THR A 134 15.76 2.38 -39.80
N GLY A 135 16.05 3.49 -39.11
CA GLY A 135 16.29 4.80 -39.71
C GLY A 135 15.02 5.51 -40.19
N VAL A 136 13.83 5.05 -39.78
CA VAL A 136 12.52 5.60 -40.20
C VAL A 136 11.66 6.00 -38.98
N GLY A 137 12.22 6.72 -38.00
CA GLY A 137 11.48 7.30 -36.87
C GLY A 137 10.93 8.71 -37.13
N ALA A 138 10.15 9.27 -36.18
CA ALA A 138 9.64 10.65 -36.26
C ALA A 138 10.73 11.73 -36.40
N ARG A 139 11.93 11.46 -35.87
CA ARG A 139 13.13 12.31 -35.99
C ARG A 139 14.14 11.79 -37.02
N ALA A 140 13.76 10.79 -37.82
CA ALA A 140 14.71 10.18 -38.73
C ALA A 140 15.11 11.13 -39.86
N TYR A 141 16.39 11.04 -40.22
CA TYR A 141 16.99 11.66 -41.39
C TYR A 141 16.31 11.24 -42.72
N ALA A 142 15.52 10.17 -42.71
CA ALA A 142 14.81 9.68 -43.89
C ALA A 142 13.73 10.65 -44.42
N ILE A 143 13.29 11.64 -43.63
CA ILE A 143 12.28 12.61 -44.06
C ILE A 143 12.87 14.02 -44.08
N ILE A 144 13.22 14.50 -45.27
CA ILE A 144 13.84 15.81 -45.47
C ILE A 144 12.74 16.87 -45.65
N GLU A 145 12.67 17.86 -44.75
CA GLU A 145 11.81 19.04 -44.91
C GLU A 145 12.43 20.08 -45.84
N GLN A 146 11.57 20.93 -46.37
CA GLN A 146 12.01 22.22 -46.88
C GLN A 146 12.78 22.97 -45.78
N GLY A 147 14.01 23.39 -46.10
CA GLY A 147 14.90 24.08 -45.16
C GLY A 147 15.65 23.17 -44.19
N MET A 148 15.40 21.86 -44.16
CA MET A 148 16.14 20.91 -43.30
C MET A 148 17.63 20.87 -43.65
N ILE A 149 17.95 20.93 -44.95
CA ILE A 149 19.34 20.90 -45.44
C ILE A 149 20.10 22.12 -44.89
N SER A 150 19.54 23.32 -45.03
CA SER A 150 20.14 24.54 -44.48
C SER A 150 20.32 24.45 -42.96
N ARG A 151 19.32 23.94 -42.23
CA ARG A 151 19.42 23.74 -40.77
C ARG A 151 20.55 22.79 -40.39
N ILE A 152 20.76 21.70 -41.13
CA ILE A 152 21.85 20.76 -40.84
C ILE A 152 23.22 21.41 -41.09
N ILE A 153 23.35 22.24 -42.13
CA ILE A 153 24.59 22.95 -42.46
C ILE A 153 24.92 24.01 -41.39
N GLU A 154 23.91 24.69 -40.87
CA GLU A 154 24.05 25.76 -39.85
C GLU A 154 24.00 25.23 -38.40
N ALA A 155 23.76 23.92 -38.21
CA ALA A 155 23.55 23.32 -36.89
C ALA A 155 24.81 23.40 -36.02
N LYS A 156 24.61 23.60 -34.72
CA LYS A 156 25.69 23.49 -33.73
C LYS A 156 26.16 22.03 -33.59
N PRO A 157 27.41 21.79 -33.15
CA PRO A 157 27.94 20.44 -32.99
C PRO A 157 27.06 19.52 -32.12
N GLU A 158 26.42 20.05 -31.08
CA GLU A 158 25.53 19.28 -30.20
C GLU A 158 24.25 18.82 -30.91
N GLU A 159 23.71 19.64 -31.80
CA GLU A 159 22.52 19.34 -32.60
C GLU A 159 22.87 18.35 -33.72
N LEU A 160 24.01 18.58 -34.38
CA LEU A 160 24.51 17.69 -35.44
C LEU A 160 24.80 16.28 -34.91
N ARG A 161 25.32 16.17 -33.69
CA ARG A 161 25.61 14.90 -33.02
C ARG A 161 24.40 13.96 -32.97
N VAL A 162 23.20 14.49 -32.72
CA VAL A 162 21.97 13.67 -32.67
C VAL A 162 21.71 12.99 -34.01
N PHE A 163 21.90 13.72 -35.12
CA PHE A 163 21.75 13.15 -36.46
C PHE A 163 22.80 12.09 -36.78
N LEU A 164 24.05 12.32 -36.37
CA LEU A 164 25.15 11.36 -36.56
C LEU A 164 24.95 10.08 -35.74
N GLU A 165 24.51 10.19 -34.50
CA GLU A 165 24.25 9.04 -33.63
C GLU A 165 23.08 8.19 -34.13
N GLU A 166 22.04 8.82 -34.69
CA GLU A 166 20.91 8.13 -35.32
C GLU A 166 21.36 7.43 -36.61
N ALA A 167 22.16 8.10 -37.45
CA ALA A 167 22.73 7.50 -38.66
C ALA A 167 23.67 6.33 -38.36
N ALA A 168 24.42 6.40 -37.26
CA ALA A 168 25.28 5.32 -36.78
C ALA A 168 24.51 4.19 -36.07
N GLY A 169 23.20 4.35 -35.83
CA GLY A 169 22.36 3.36 -35.14
C GLY A 169 22.70 3.18 -33.64
N VAL A 170 23.43 4.12 -33.04
CA VAL A 170 23.88 4.05 -31.63
C VAL A 170 22.82 4.58 -30.67
N SER A 171 21.86 5.39 -31.17
CA SER A 171 20.77 5.99 -30.40
C SER A 171 20.00 4.96 -29.55
N LYS A 172 19.71 3.77 -30.12
CA LYS A 172 19.08 2.66 -29.41
C LYS A 172 19.79 2.24 -28.13
N TYR A 173 21.10 2.06 -28.22
CA TYR A 173 21.91 1.60 -27.11
C TYR A 173 22.05 2.70 -26.06
N ARG A 174 22.19 3.96 -26.50
CA ARG A 174 22.26 5.12 -25.62
C ARG A 174 20.98 5.30 -24.80
N ASP A 175 19.82 5.25 -25.45
CA ASP A 175 18.53 5.42 -24.77
C ASP A 175 18.25 4.26 -23.81
N ARG A 176 18.54 3.01 -24.23
CA ARG A 176 18.45 1.85 -23.33
C ARG A 176 19.38 1.94 -22.12
N ARG A 177 20.62 2.42 -22.32
CA ARG A 177 21.58 2.60 -21.22
C ARG A 177 21.07 3.63 -20.24
N ARG A 178 20.59 4.78 -20.71
CA ARG A 178 20.02 5.84 -19.88
C ARG A 178 18.80 5.37 -19.09
N GLU A 179 17.88 4.64 -19.73
CA GLU A 179 16.70 4.09 -19.06
C GLU A 179 17.11 3.08 -17.96
N THR A 180 18.13 2.26 -18.23
CA THR A 180 18.64 1.30 -17.26
C THR A 180 19.34 1.99 -16.08
N GLU A 181 20.15 3.02 -16.36
CA GLU A 181 20.81 3.84 -15.33
C GLU A 181 19.80 4.50 -14.39
N LEU A 182 18.71 5.06 -14.94
CA LEU A 182 17.62 5.64 -14.14
C LEU A 182 16.95 4.60 -13.25
N ARG A 183 16.58 3.43 -13.82
CA ARG A 183 15.96 2.35 -13.03
C ARG A 183 16.88 1.85 -11.92
N LEU A 184 18.19 1.77 -12.16
CA LEU A 184 19.16 1.37 -11.14
C LEU A 184 19.27 2.42 -10.03
N ALA A 185 19.25 3.71 -10.37
CA ALA A 185 19.24 4.79 -9.39
C ALA A 185 17.99 4.72 -8.50
N ASP A 186 16.81 4.58 -9.09
CA ASP A 186 15.55 4.44 -8.35
C ASP A 186 15.56 3.20 -7.43
N THR A 187 16.09 2.08 -7.92
CA THR A 187 16.22 0.85 -7.13
C THR A 187 17.13 1.05 -5.91
N ARG A 188 18.25 1.79 -6.06
CA ARG A 188 19.16 2.10 -4.94
C ARG A 188 18.47 2.94 -3.87
N VAL A 189 17.66 3.93 -4.27
CA VAL A 189 16.88 4.75 -3.33
C VAL A 189 15.83 3.90 -2.60
N ASN A 190 15.20 2.95 -3.29
CA ASN A 190 14.26 2.03 -2.64
C ASN A 190 14.97 1.12 -1.63
N LEU A 191 16.16 0.62 -1.95
CA LEU A 191 16.95 -0.21 -1.04
C LEU A 191 17.39 0.55 0.22
N SER A 192 17.81 1.82 0.09
CA SER A 192 18.15 2.62 1.28
C SER A 192 16.94 2.81 2.19
N ARG A 193 15.76 3.07 1.62
CA ARG A 193 14.53 3.20 2.40
C ARG A 193 14.15 1.90 3.13
N VAL A 194 14.34 0.75 2.48
CA VAL A 194 14.11 -0.56 3.13
C VAL A 194 15.09 -0.77 4.29
N ALA A 195 16.36 -0.40 4.11
CA ALA A 195 17.35 -0.48 5.18
C ALA A 195 16.98 0.40 6.39
N ASP A 196 16.47 1.61 6.16
CA ASP A 196 16.02 2.50 7.23
C ASP A 196 14.85 1.88 8.02
N ILE A 197 13.87 1.29 7.32
CA ILE A 197 12.72 0.63 7.96
C ILE A 197 13.18 -0.59 8.78
N LEU A 198 14.09 -1.40 8.25
CA LEU A 198 14.64 -2.54 8.99
C LEU A 198 15.35 -2.08 10.27
N HIS A 199 16.12 -1.01 10.19
CA HIS A 199 16.79 -0.47 11.37
C HIS A 199 15.82 0.01 12.44
N GLU A 200 14.73 0.68 12.04
CA GLU A 200 13.67 1.09 12.97
C GLU A 200 12.99 -0.12 13.63
N LEU A 201 12.66 -1.14 12.84
CA LEU A 201 12.03 -2.36 13.35
C LEU A 201 12.95 -3.12 14.32
N ASP A 202 14.25 -3.20 14.04
CA ASP A 202 15.22 -3.83 14.94
C ASP A 202 15.25 -3.11 16.31
N GLN A 203 15.22 -1.78 16.32
CA GLN A 203 15.16 -1.00 17.56
C GLN A 203 13.86 -1.27 18.35
N GLN A 204 12.73 -1.34 17.66
CA GLN A 204 11.45 -1.68 18.28
C GLN A 204 11.45 -3.10 18.86
N LEU A 205 12.08 -4.06 18.17
CA LEU A 205 12.17 -5.45 18.59
C LEU A 205 12.99 -5.59 19.88
N VAL A 206 14.10 -4.86 19.99
CA VAL A 206 14.89 -4.80 21.24
C VAL A 206 14.03 -4.32 22.41
N HIS A 207 13.32 -3.20 22.24
CA HIS A 207 12.48 -2.65 23.31
C HIS A 207 11.36 -3.60 23.72
N LEU A 208 10.68 -4.23 22.75
CA LEU A 208 9.62 -5.21 23.03
C LEU A 208 10.15 -6.46 23.74
N THR A 209 11.39 -6.87 23.43
CA THR A 209 12.02 -8.01 24.09
C THR A 209 12.31 -7.72 25.56
N GLU A 210 12.82 -6.53 25.87
CA GLU A 210 13.03 -6.07 27.26
C GLU A 210 11.70 -6.02 28.02
N GLN A 211 10.65 -5.44 27.41
CA GLN A 211 9.32 -5.40 28.02
C GLN A 211 8.75 -6.79 28.28
N ALA A 212 8.96 -7.74 27.37
CA ALA A 212 8.50 -9.12 27.51
C ALA A 212 9.18 -9.83 28.69
N GLU A 213 10.49 -9.64 28.89
CA GLU A 213 11.21 -10.21 30.04
C GLU A 213 10.75 -9.61 31.37
N VAL A 214 10.50 -8.30 31.42
CA VAL A 214 9.93 -7.65 32.61
C VAL A 214 8.54 -8.21 32.93
N ALA A 215 7.67 -8.33 31.91
CA ALA A 215 6.32 -8.86 32.08
C ALA A 215 6.33 -10.33 32.52
N LYS A 216 7.27 -11.14 32.02
CA LYS A 216 7.46 -12.54 32.44
C LYS A 216 7.88 -12.62 33.90
N THR A 217 8.90 -11.85 34.29
CA THR A 217 9.38 -11.78 35.68
C THR A 217 8.26 -11.33 36.63
N TYR A 218 7.47 -10.34 36.23
CA TYR A 218 6.31 -9.88 37.00
C TYR A 218 5.29 -11.00 37.22
N ARG A 219 4.93 -11.76 36.17
CA ARG A 219 3.97 -12.88 36.29
C ARG A 219 4.48 -13.98 37.22
N GLU A 220 5.78 -14.29 37.18
CA GLU A 220 6.40 -15.26 38.07
C GLU A 220 6.33 -14.79 39.54
N LEU A 221 6.67 -13.52 39.79
CA LEU A 221 6.59 -12.92 41.12
C LEU A 221 5.15 -12.85 41.65
N GLU A 222 4.18 -12.51 40.80
CA GLU A 222 2.77 -12.45 41.18
C GLU A 222 2.24 -13.84 41.56
N THR A 223 2.59 -14.87 40.78
CA THR A 223 2.24 -16.27 41.09
C THR A 223 2.84 -16.70 42.43
N ARG A 224 4.11 -16.33 42.70
CA ARG A 224 4.78 -16.62 43.97
C ARG A 224 4.15 -15.86 45.13
N ARG A 225 3.76 -14.60 44.92
CA ARG A 225 3.05 -13.77 45.90
C ARG A 225 1.73 -14.40 46.28
N GLU A 226 0.89 -14.75 45.30
CA GLU A 226 -0.40 -15.39 45.53
C GLU A 226 -0.25 -16.70 46.32
N THR A 227 0.71 -17.55 45.91
CA THR A 227 0.96 -18.84 46.58
C THR A 227 1.37 -18.63 48.03
N THR A 228 2.31 -17.70 48.28
CA THR A 228 2.80 -17.37 49.63
C THR A 228 1.67 -16.80 50.49
N GLN A 229 0.84 -15.92 49.92
CA GLN A 229 -0.29 -15.33 50.62
C GLN A 229 -1.34 -16.40 50.98
N ARG A 230 -1.68 -17.31 50.06
CA ARG A 230 -2.59 -18.44 50.34
C ARG A 230 -2.06 -19.36 51.44
N LEU A 231 -0.75 -19.64 51.44
CA LEU A 231 -0.11 -20.42 52.50
C LEU A 231 -0.17 -19.70 53.85
N LEU A 232 0.09 -18.39 53.89
CA LEU A 232 -0.04 -17.59 55.11
C LEU A 232 -1.47 -17.63 55.66
N TRP A 233 -2.48 -17.48 54.81
CA TRP A 233 -3.88 -17.58 55.21
C TRP A 233 -4.22 -18.96 55.78
N LEU A 234 -3.66 -20.03 55.22
CA LEU A 234 -3.86 -21.40 55.73
C LEU A 234 -3.26 -21.56 57.13
N VAL A 235 -2.03 -21.09 57.36
CA VAL A 235 -1.37 -21.12 58.67
C VAL A 235 -2.18 -20.32 59.69
N ASN A 236 -2.57 -19.09 59.36
CA ASN A 236 -3.38 -18.25 60.24
C ASN A 236 -4.72 -18.92 60.61
N LYS A 237 -5.35 -19.61 59.66
CA LYS A 237 -6.58 -20.37 59.90
C LYS A 237 -6.32 -21.51 60.89
N GLN A 238 -5.26 -22.30 60.68
CA GLN A 238 -4.91 -23.41 61.57
C GLN A 238 -4.60 -22.94 62.98
N GLU A 239 -3.84 -21.84 63.13
CA GLU A 239 -3.59 -21.24 64.43
C GLU A 239 -4.87 -20.74 65.10
N ALA A 240 -5.76 -20.08 64.37
CA ALA A 240 -7.03 -19.60 64.88
C ALA A 240 -7.91 -20.78 65.36
N GLU A 241 -7.93 -21.88 64.61
CA GLU A 241 -8.65 -23.10 64.98
C GLU A 241 -8.05 -23.72 66.26
N ALA A 242 -6.72 -23.82 66.35
CA ALA A 242 -6.04 -24.30 67.55
C ALA A 242 -6.27 -23.40 68.78
N ARG A 243 -6.31 -22.07 68.59
CA ARG A 243 -6.70 -21.13 69.64
C ARG A 243 -8.16 -21.32 70.05
N ARG A 244 -9.08 -21.52 69.09
CA ARG A 244 -10.50 -21.79 69.36
C ARG A 244 -10.68 -23.04 70.22
N VAL A 245 -9.99 -24.14 69.88
CA VAL A 245 -10.04 -25.39 70.65
C VAL A 245 -9.51 -25.19 72.07
N ARG A 246 -8.37 -24.50 72.22
CA ARG A 246 -7.80 -24.18 73.55
C ARG A 246 -8.76 -23.35 74.40
N PHE A 247 -9.35 -22.30 73.83
CA PHE A 247 -10.32 -21.48 74.55
C PHE A 247 -11.59 -22.25 74.91
N ALA A 248 -12.09 -23.12 74.03
CA ALA A 248 -13.23 -23.98 74.34
C ALA A 248 -12.94 -24.92 75.52
N GLN A 249 -11.76 -25.56 75.56
CA GLN A 249 -11.33 -26.39 76.68
C GLN A 249 -11.21 -25.58 77.99
N GLN A 250 -10.66 -24.37 77.94
CA GLN A 250 -10.57 -23.51 79.10
C GLN A 250 -11.96 -23.08 79.60
N LEU A 251 -12.89 -22.83 78.69
CA LEU A 251 -14.25 -22.42 79.01
C LEU A 251 -15.03 -23.55 79.69
N GLU A 252 -14.90 -24.79 79.19
CA GLU A 252 -15.45 -25.98 79.85
C GLU A 252 -14.84 -26.21 81.23
N LYS A 253 -13.53 -26.04 81.38
CA LYS A 253 -12.86 -26.16 82.69
C LYS A 253 -13.40 -25.12 83.69
N ASN A 254 -13.45 -23.85 83.29
CA ASN A 254 -13.97 -22.77 84.13
C ASN A 254 -15.46 -23.00 84.48
N ARG A 255 -16.24 -23.58 83.56
CA ARG A 255 -17.64 -23.93 83.81
C ARG A 255 -17.76 -25.00 84.89
N ASN A 256 -16.96 -26.07 84.81
CA ASN A 256 -16.94 -27.13 85.82
C ASN A 256 -16.50 -26.60 87.20
N GLU A 257 -15.50 -25.71 87.23
CA GLU A 257 -15.06 -25.04 88.47
C GLU A 257 -16.18 -24.18 89.07
N LEU A 258 -16.88 -23.41 88.24
CA LEU A 258 -18.02 -22.60 88.68
C LEU A 258 -19.17 -23.48 89.21
N GLU A 259 -19.51 -24.58 88.54
CA GLU A 259 -20.54 -25.52 89.00
C GLU A 259 -20.15 -26.17 90.35
N ALA A 260 -18.87 -26.48 90.56
CA ALA A 260 -18.37 -26.99 91.83
C ALA A 260 -18.47 -25.95 92.96
N GLU A 261 -18.13 -24.69 92.70
CA GLU A 261 -18.28 -23.61 93.69
C GLU A 261 -19.76 -23.32 94.00
N ILE A 262 -20.66 -23.40 93.00
CA ILE A 262 -22.11 -23.29 93.23
C ILE A 262 -22.61 -24.44 94.11
N ALA A 263 -22.12 -25.66 93.90
CA ALA A 263 -22.48 -26.81 94.73
C ALA A 263 -22.02 -26.63 96.18
N LYS A 264 -20.78 -26.16 96.40
CA LYS A 264 -20.26 -25.81 97.73
C LYS A 264 -21.09 -24.72 98.39
N LEU A 265 -21.45 -23.67 97.65
CA LEU A 265 -22.29 -22.59 98.17
C LEU A 265 -23.64 -23.15 98.65
N ARG A 266 -24.31 -23.98 97.85
CA ARG A 266 -25.58 -24.62 98.23
C ARG A 266 -25.46 -25.51 99.46
N GLU A 267 -24.37 -26.26 99.58
CA GLU A 267 -24.06 -27.06 100.77
C GLU A 267 -23.92 -26.15 102.01
N THR A 268 -23.16 -25.06 101.91
CA THR A 268 -23.02 -24.10 103.03
C THR A 268 -24.31 -23.39 103.38
N GLU A 269 -25.15 -23.05 102.39
CA GLU A 269 -26.49 -22.48 102.62
C GLU A 269 -27.39 -23.48 103.36
N SER A 270 -27.37 -24.76 102.97
CA SER A 270 -28.12 -25.82 103.66
C SER A 270 -27.66 -26.04 105.10
N HIS A 271 -26.34 -26.00 105.35
CA HIS A 271 -25.79 -26.04 106.71
C HIS A 271 -26.21 -24.82 107.54
N LEU A 272 -26.18 -23.62 106.95
CA LEU A 272 -26.63 -22.39 107.62
C LEU A 272 -28.12 -22.47 107.98
N GLU A 273 -28.95 -22.98 107.07
CA GLU A 273 -30.38 -23.12 107.31
C GLU A 273 -30.69 -24.16 108.41
N SER A 274 -29.94 -25.26 108.43
CA SER A 274 -30.02 -26.25 109.52
C SER A 274 -29.61 -25.64 110.86
N ALA A 275 -28.48 -24.92 110.92
CA ALA A 275 -28.01 -24.25 112.13
C ALA A 275 -29.00 -23.15 112.61
N ARG A 276 -29.65 -22.43 111.69
CA ARG A 276 -30.72 -21.48 112.03
C ARG A 276 -31.92 -22.20 112.63
N SER A 277 -32.35 -23.31 112.05
CA SER A 277 -33.46 -24.12 112.60
C SER A 277 -33.13 -24.63 114.01
N GLU A 278 -31.91 -25.13 114.23
CA GLU A 278 -31.44 -25.54 115.56
C GLU A 278 -31.42 -24.37 116.55
N HIS A 279 -30.91 -23.20 116.12
CA HIS A 279 -30.91 -22.00 116.95
C HIS A 279 -32.34 -21.57 117.33
N PHE A 280 -33.29 -21.59 116.39
CA PHE A 280 -34.69 -21.29 116.68
C PHE A 280 -35.28 -22.30 117.68
N ALA A 281 -35.04 -23.60 117.49
CA ALA A 281 -35.51 -24.63 118.43
C ALA A 281 -34.91 -24.45 119.84
N LEU A 282 -33.62 -24.12 119.94
CA LEU A 282 -32.95 -23.81 121.21
C LEU A 282 -33.50 -22.53 121.85
N SER A 283 -33.78 -21.50 121.05
CA SER A 283 -34.39 -20.25 121.52
C SER A 283 -35.81 -20.48 122.04
N ASP A 284 -36.62 -21.28 121.35
CA ASP A 284 -37.96 -21.66 121.80
C ASP A 284 -37.90 -22.47 123.10
N ALA A 285 -36.95 -23.40 123.21
CA ALA A 285 -36.72 -24.16 124.44
C ALA A 285 -36.28 -23.27 125.62
N LEU A 286 -35.42 -22.28 125.35
CA LEU A 286 -35.02 -21.26 126.34
C LEU A 286 -36.22 -20.42 126.78
N HIS A 287 -37.04 -19.95 125.84
CA HIS A 287 -38.25 -19.18 126.15
C HIS A 287 -39.26 -20.01 126.95
N ALA A 288 -39.46 -21.29 126.63
CA ALA A 288 -40.29 -22.19 127.42
C ALA A 288 -39.78 -22.35 128.86
N LYS A 289 -38.46 -22.53 129.04
CA LYS A 289 -37.82 -22.63 130.38
C LYS A 289 -37.86 -21.30 131.14
N GLN A 290 -37.74 -20.17 130.47
CA GLN A 290 -37.94 -18.85 131.09
C GLN A 290 -39.42 -18.64 131.49
N GLY A 291 -40.36 -19.08 130.65
CA GLY A 291 -41.80 -19.07 130.98
C GLY A 291 -42.12 -19.91 132.22
N GLU A 292 -41.50 -21.08 132.38
CA GLU A 292 -41.59 -21.90 133.60
C GLU A 292 -40.96 -21.23 134.84
N LEU A 293 -39.98 -20.34 134.67
CA LEU A 293 -39.29 -19.65 135.76
C LEU A 293 -40.05 -18.38 136.24
N TYR A 294 -40.87 -17.79 135.38
CA TYR A 294 -41.66 -16.58 135.64
C TYR A 294 -43.15 -16.86 135.94
N ALA A 295 -43.56 -18.13 136.01
CA ALA A 295 -44.89 -18.60 136.44
C ALA A 295 -44.85 -19.14 137.88
#